data_AF-A0A369BYL6-F1
#
_entry.id   AF-A0A369BYL6-F1
#
_cell.length_a   1.000
_cell.length_b   1.000
_cell.length_c   1.000
_cell.angle_alpha   90.00
_cell.angle_beta   90.00
_cell.angle_gamma   90.00
#
_symmetry.space_group_name_H-M   'P 1'
#
loop_
_entity.id
_entity.type
_entity.pdbx_description
1 polymer ?
#
loop_
_entity_poly.entity_id
_entity_poly.type
_entity_poly.pdbx_seq_one_letter_code
_entity_poly.pdbx_strand_id
1 'polypeptide(L)'
;MRMKTLLAGLLASGCCVSVALAQPPAHGDAAAPAAETGQKPAGGHAGHGGGRRAKMLMLANADGARITYWKPDLTRMELSAEHGHLTLPPTGMDNYHALVVEQDWGPEKDTLIRYEYSFGKPSGHSPAELTAAVKTELEVVPDPIPREHYRYMAADRWSFLVRYQGQPLAGTPVLLATSQGSRLEAVTDAAGRVTFRLPDDFPEVEAGRENNTPAELSVTASHREDGLEFVTVLTAPYHADPAHWQSFPTGVAIAGAGFLVGGLVGFRRRHDNKKRGSA
;
A
#
# COMPACT_ATOMS: atom_id res chain seq x y z
N MET A 1 -23.57 -0.55 -38.76
CA MET A 1 -23.87 -1.28 -37.51
C MET A 1 -23.54 -0.37 -36.34
N ARG A 2 -24.55 0.08 -35.57
CA ARG A 2 -24.33 0.88 -34.35
C ARG A 2 -24.32 -0.06 -33.16
N MET A 3 -23.14 -0.32 -32.59
CA MET A 3 -22.99 -1.07 -31.35
C MET A 3 -23.56 -0.22 -30.20
N LYS A 4 -24.68 -0.67 -29.63
CA LYS A 4 -25.26 -0.09 -28.42
C LYS A 4 -24.46 -0.64 -27.24
N THR A 5 -23.58 0.17 -26.68
CA THR A 5 -22.89 -0.13 -25.42
C THR A 5 -23.91 -0.05 -24.30
N LEU A 6 -24.36 -1.22 -23.82
CA LEU A 6 -25.10 -1.34 -22.57
C LEU A 6 -24.10 -1.17 -21.42
N LEU A 7 -24.12 -0.01 -20.76
CA LEU A 7 -23.52 0.15 -19.44
C LEU A 7 -24.39 -0.66 -18.47
N ALA A 8 -23.99 -1.90 -18.17
CA ALA A 8 -24.52 -2.63 -17.04
C ALA A 8 -23.97 -1.99 -15.78
N GLY A 9 -24.83 -1.35 -14.99
CA GLY A 9 -24.47 -0.84 -13.68
C GLY A 9 -23.99 -1.99 -12.79
N LEU A 10 -22.81 -1.83 -12.21
CA LEU A 10 -22.22 -2.76 -11.26
C LEU A 10 -23.04 -2.75 -9.97
N LEU A 11 -24.16 -3.47 -9.94
CA LEU A 11 -24.90 -3.78 -8.72
C LEU A 11 -24.26 -5.02 -8.09
N ALA A 12 -23.10 -4.83 -7.46
CA ALA A 12 -22.51 -5.86 -6.61
C ALA A 12 -23.47 -6.13 -5.43
N SER A 13 -24.11 -7.29 -5.45
CA SER A 13 -25.12 -7.69 -4.49
C SER A 13 -24.46 -8.19 -3.19
N GLY A 14 -24.14 -7.27 -2.27
CA GLY A 14 -24.19 -7.47 -0.81
C GLY A 14 -23.33 -8.53 -0.11
N CYS A 15 -22.65 -9.45 -0.80
CA CYS A 15 -21.92 -10.57 -0.18
C CYS A 15 -20.40 -10.47 -0.25
N CYS A 16 -19.85 -9.34 -0.68
CA CYS A 16 -18.42 -9.23 -0.92
C CYS A 16 -17.58 -9.44 0.36
N VAL A 17 -16.63 -10.37 0.29
CA VAL A 17 -15.54 -10.47 1.27
C VAL A 17 -14.78 -9.15 1.31
N SER A 18 -14.63 -8.59 2.51
CA SER A 18 -13.91 -7.33 2.73
C SER A 18 -12.81 -7.52 3.76
N VAL A 19 -11.68 -6.85 3.55
CA VAL A 19 -10.55 -6.84 4.49
C VAL A 19 -10.31 -5.44 5.00
N ALA A 20 -10.22 -5.33 6.32
CA ALA A 20 -9.73 -4.12 6.98
C ALA A 20 -8.45 -4.45 7.76
N LEU A 21 -7.47 -3.56 7.71
CA LEU A 21 -6.36 -3.61 8.65
C LEU A 21 -6.90 -3.31 10.06
N ALA A 22 -6.59 -4.17 11.03
CA ALA A 22 -6.75 -3.80 12.42
C ALA A 22 -5.75 -2.66 12.74
N GLN A 23 -6.26 -1.46 13.03
CA GLN A 23 -5.40 -0.37 13.46
C GLN A 23 -4.84 -0.69 14.86
N PRO A 24 -3.53 -0.51 15.11
CA PRO A 24 -3.02 -0.52 16.47
C PRO A 24 -3.72 0.61 17.26
N PRO A 25 -3.97 0.43 18.57
CA PRO A 25 -4.57 1.48 19.38
C PRO A 25 -3.73 2.76 19.26
N ALA A 26 -4.41 3.88 18.99
CA ALA A 26 -3.80 5.20 19.05
C ALA A 26 -3.12 5.33 20.43
N HIS A 27 -1.84 5.71 20.44
CA HIS A 27 -1.12 5.98 21.68
C HIS A 27 -1.81 7.15 22.40
N GLY A 28 -2.71 6.81 23.31
CA GLY A 28 -3.34 7.74 24.24
C GLY A 28 -2.33 8.19 25.29
N ASP A 29 -2.22 9.50 25.40
CA ASP A 29 -1.77 10.32 26.52
C ASP A 29 -0.34 10.14 27.04
N ALA A 30 0.49 11.12 26.63
CA ALA A 30 1.67 11.55 27.35
C ALA A 30 1.30 12.01 28.76
N ALA A 31 1.58 11.18 29.76
CA ALA A 31 1.67 11.62 31.15
C ALA A 31 3.01 12.34 31.39
N ALA A 32 2.92 13.49 32.08
CA ALA A 32 4.00 14.41 32.41
C ALA A 32 5.09 13.81 33.32
N PRO A 33 6.30 14.43 33.42
CA PRO A 33 7.48 13.78 33.97
C PRO A 33 7.52 13.87 35.50
N ALA A 34 7.87 12.77 36.15
CA ALA A 34 8.30 12.75 37.55
C ALA A 34 9.83 12.68 37.62
N ALA A 35 10.40 13.52 38.49
CA ALA A 35 11.83 13.70 38.67
C ALA A 35 12.51 12.55 39.45
N GLU A 36 13.71 12.23 38.99
CA GLU A 36 14.91 11.65 39.63
C GLU A 36 14.81 10.76 40.88
N THR A 37 15.44 9.58 40.79
CA THR A 37 16.63 9.23 41.61
C THR A 37 17.39 8.06 40.97
N GLY A 38 18.72 8.12 41.02
CA GLY A 38 19.62 7.40 40.11
C GLY A 38 20.08 6.01 40.54
N GLN A 39 20.62 5.28 39.56
CA GLN A 39 21.86 4.48 39.63
C GLN A 39 22.12 3.83 38.26
N LYS A 40 23.30 4.09 37.68
CA LYS A 40 23.80 3.36 36.50
C LYS A 40 24.26 1.96 36.92
N PRO A 41 23.92 0.94 36.12
CA PRO A 41 24.88 -0.11 35.83
C PRO A 41 25.19 -0.19 34.33
N ALA A 42 26.37 -0.76 34.09
CA ALA A 42 27.08 -0.81 32.83
C ALA A 42 26.36 -1.58 31.71
N GLY A 43 26.46 -1.03 30.50
CA GLY A 43 26.90 -1.73 29.29
C GLY A 43 26.44 -3.17 29.10
N GLY A 44 25.16 -3.36 28.82
CA GLY A 44 24.67 -4.50 28.04
C GLY A 44 24.24 -4.00 26.67
N HIS A 45 24.87 -4.46 25.60
CA HIS A 45 24.39 -4.25 24.24
C HIS A 45 23.00 -4.90 24.12
N ALA A 46 21.95 -4.11 24.34
CA ALA A 46 20.58 -4.49 24.10
C ALA A 46 20.42 -4.69 22.59
N GLY A 47 20.43 -5.94 22.17
CA GLY A 47 20.19 -6.33 20.79
C GLY A 47 18.89 -5.70 20.29
N HIS A 48 18.98 -5.11 19.10
CA HIS A 48 17.84 -4.66 18.32
C HIS A 48 16.97 -5.86 17.94
N GLY A 49 16.10 -6.27 18.86
CA GLY A 49 15.12 -7.33 18.67
C GLY A 49 13.73 -6.79 18.97
N GLY A 50 13.34 -5.70 18.29
CA GLY A 50 11.94 -5.30 18.23
C GLY A 50 11.16 -6.45 17.62
N GLY A 51 10.54 -7.27 18.48
CA GLY A 51 9.78 -8.45 18.08
C GLY A 51 8.80 -8.06 16.99
N ARG A 52 8.98 -8.64 15.80
CA ARG A 52 8.08 -8.44 14.66
C ARG A 52 6.73 -8.99 15.07
N ARG A 53 5.81 -8.11 15.50
CA ARG A 53 4.42 -8.51 15.76
C ARG A 53 3.85 -9.06 14.45
N ALA A 54 3.21 -10.21 14.54
CA ALA A 54 2.50 -10.77 13.39
C ALA A 54 1.44 -9.77 12.91
N LYS A 55 1.31 -9.63 11.59
CA LYS A 55 0.34 -8.69 11.00
C LYS A 55 -1.05 -9.32 11.08
N MET A 56 -1.97 -8.66 11.78
CA MET A 56 -3.36 -9.11 11.92
C MET A 56 -4.25 -8.35 10.94
N LEU A 57 -5.07 -9.09 10.21
CA LEU A 57 -6.09 -8.58 9.30
C LEU A 57 -7.46 -8.99 9.81
N MET A 58 -8.45 -8.13 9.64
CA MET A 58 -9.86 -8.48 9.86
C MET A 58 -10.48 -8.85 8.52
N LEU A 59 -11.05 -10.05 8.45
CA LEU A 59 -11.79 -10.54 7.30
C LEU A 59 -13.28 -10.58 7.69
N ALA A 60 -14.12 -9.83 6.98
CA ALA A 60 -15.56 -10.00 7.09
C ALA A 60 -15.99 -11.21 6.25
N ASN A 61 -16.92 -12.02 6.76
CA ASN A 61 -17.52 -13.17 6.07
C ASN A 61 -16.49 -14.22 5.59
N ALA A 62 -15.48 -14.54 6.42
CA ALA A 62 -14.45 -15.52 6.08
C ALA A 62 -14.88 -16.99 6.25
N ASP A 63 -16.11 -17.24 6.72
CA ASP A 63 -16.61 -18.60 6.94
C ASP A 63 -16.74 -19.35 5.61
N GLY A 64 -15.99 -20.45 5.48
CA GLY A 64 -15.92 -21.24 4.24
C GLY A 64 -14.95 -20.69 3.19
N ALA A 65 -14.23 -19.60 3.48
CA ALA A 65 -13.27 -19.03 2.54
C ALA A 65 -12.01 -19.89 2.44
N ARG A 66 -11.50 -20.06 1.21
CA ARG A 66 -10.15 -20.57 0.97
C ARG A 66 -9.16 -19.42 1.06
N ILE A 67 -8.26 -19.46 2.03
CA ILE A 67 -7.26 -18.41 2.25
C ILE A 67 -5.88 -18.95 1.90
N THR A 68 -5.27 -18.38 0.85
CA THR A 68 -3.93 -18.77 0.39
C THR A 68 -2.96 -17.61 0.55
N TYR A 69 -1.82 -17.88 1.18
CA TYR A 69 -0.71 -16.95 1.28
C TYR A 69 0.43 -17.37 0.36
N TRP A 70 0.64 -16.59 -0.68
CA TRP A 70 1.69 -16.78 -1.67
C TRP A 70 2.97 -16.09 -1.24
N LYS A 71 4.04 -16.85 -1.23
CA LYS A 71 5.39 -16.38 -0.92
C LYS A 71 6.10 -15.84 -2.17
N PRO A 72 7.23 -15.14 -2.02
CA PRO A 72 7.94 -14.53 -3.14
C PRO A 72 8.48 -15.57 -4.12
N ASP A 73 8.81 -16.77 -3.62
CA ASP A 73 9.25 -17.95 -4.38
C ASP A 73 8.09 -18.71 -5.04
N LEU A 74 6.88 -18.14 -5.04
CA LEU A 74 5.62 -18.70 -5.53
C LEU A 74 5.14 -19.95 -4.76
N THR A 75 5.81 -20.36 -3.68
CA THR A 75 5.27 -21.39 -2.79
C THR A 75 4.05 -20.84 -2.04
N ARG A 76 3.13 -21.74 -1.73
CA ARG A 76 1.83 -21.41 -1.15
C ARG A 76 1.68 -21.99 0.23
N MET A 77 0.90 -21.32 1.07
CA MET A 77 0.50 -21.79 2.37
C MET A 77 -0.97 -21.49 2.57
N GLU A 78 -1.74 -22.50 2.94
CA GLU A 78 -3.13 -22.28 3.35
C GLU A 78 -3.15 -21.72 4.76
N LEU A 79 -4.03 -20.74 4.98
CA LEU A 79 -4.26 -20.13 6.28
C LEU A 79 -5.71 -20.36 6.68
N SER A 80 -5.98 -20.24 7.98
CA SER A 80 -7.32 -20.21 8.53
C SER A 80 -7.52 -18.88 9.24
N ALA A 81 -8.73 -18.32 9.12
CA ALA A 81 -9.14 -17.21 9.95
C ALA A 81 -9.73 -17.75 11.26
N GLU A 82 -9.37 -17.14 12.38
CA GLU A 82 -9.92 -17.45 13.70
C GLU A 82 -10.78 -16.28 14.15
N HIS A 83 -12.08 -16.49 14.36
CA HIS A 83 -13.02 -15.44 14.78
C HIS A 83 -13.01 -14.19 13.87
N GLY A 84 -12.87 -14.37 12.56
CA GLY A 84 -12.76 -13.26 11.60
C GLY A 84 -11.40 -12.55 11.60
N HIS A 85 -10.43 -13.03 12.37
CA HIS A 85 -9.07 -12.52 12.38
C HIS A 85 -8.14 -13.46 11.61
N LEU A 86 -7.35 -12.89 10.72
CA LEU A 86 -6.28 -13.58 10.02
C LEU A 86 -4.93 -13.06 10.51
N THR A 87 -4.10 -13.95 11.06
CA THR A 87 -2.73 -13.62 11.43
C THR A 87 -1.79 -14.08 10.32
N LEU A 88 -1.07 -13.16 9.69
CA LEU A 88 -0.08 -13.50 8.68
C LEU A 88 1.19 -14.04 9.36
N PRO A 89 1.58 -15.30 9.10
CA PRO A 89 2.77 -15.87 9.69
C PRO A 89 4.04 -15.25 9.08
N PRO A 90 5.12 -15.13 9.85
CA PRO A 90 6.41 -14.71 9.31
C PRO A 90 6.94 -15.78 8.37
N THR A 91 7.35 -15.39 7.16
CA THR A 91 7.92 -16.31 6.16
C THR A 91 9.44 -16.33 6.18
N GLY A 92 10.06 -15.34 6.84
CA GLY A 92 11.50 -15.15 6.84
C GLY A 92 12.06 -14.62 5.52
N MET A 93 11.22 -14.26 4.55
CA MET A 93 11.62 -13.74 3.24
C MET A 93 11.35 -12.24 3.11
N ASP A 94 12.34 -11.52 2.60
CA ASP A 94 12.28 -10.09 2.28
C ASP A 94 11.72 -9.90 0.87
N ASN A 95 10.41 -9.65 0.80
CA ASN A 95 9.68 -9.27 -0.41
C ASN A 95 8.18 -9.06 -0.14
N TYR A 96 7.45 -8.74 -1.21
CA TYR A 96 6.01 -8.92 -1.28
C TYR A 96 5.58 -10.37 -1.19
N HIS A 97 4.46 -10.56 -0.52
CA HIS A 97 3.65 -11.76 -0.46
C HIS A 97 2.25 -11.40 -0.95
N ALA A 98 1.48 -12.36 -1.45
CA ALA A 98 0.09 -12.13 -1.82
C ALA A 98 -0.84 -12.96 -0.94
N LEU A 99 -1.72 -12.28 -0.21
CA LEU A 99 -2.88 -12.89 0.40
C LEU A 99 -3.99 -12.96 -0.64
N VAL A 100 -4.56 -14.15 -0.82
CA VAL A 100 -5.67 -14.42 -1.73
C VAL A 100 -6.75 -15.11 -0.91
N VAL A 101 -7.92 -14.49 -0.82
CA VAL A 101 -9.10 -15.03 -0.13
C VAL A 101 -10.15 -15.30 -1.18
N GLU A 102 -10.60 -16.54 -1.30
CA GLU A 102 -11.59 -16.96 -2.29
C GLU A 102 -12.82 -17.53 -1.58
N GLN A 103 -14.00 -17.08 -1.99
CA GLN A 103 -15.28 -17.52 -1.46
C GLN A 103 -16.18 -17.93 -2.63
N ASP A 104 -16.78 -19.11 -2.52
CA ASP A 104 -17.74 -19.62 -3.51
C ASP A 104 -19.13 -19.61 -2.90
N TRP A 105 -20.03 -18.82 -3.50
CA TRP A 105 -21.41 -18.67 -3.08
C TRP A 105 -22.39 -19.51 -3.93
N GLY A 106 -21.89 -20.25 -4.93
CA GLY A 106 -22.68 -20.96 -5.92
C GLY A 106 -22.73 -20.21 -7.26
N PRO A 107 -23.62 -19.22 -7.44
CA PRO A 107 -23.72 -18.43 -8.67
C PRO A 107 -22.72 -17.26 -8.71
N GLU A 108 -21.93 -17.06 -7.66
CA GLU A 108 -20.97 -15.98 -7.51
C GLU A 108 -19.69 -16.49 -6.84
N LYS A 109 -18.53 -16.06 -7.35
CA LYS A 109 -17.22 -16.30 -6.77
C LYS A 109 -16.56 -14.97 -6.44
N ASP A 110 -16.32 -14.76 -5.16
CA ASP A 110 -15.61 -13.58 -4.67
C ASP A 110 -14.14 -13.90 -4.46
N THR A 111 -13.28 -12.98 -4.89
CA THR A 111 -11.85 -13.02 -4.59
C THR A 111 -11.38 -11.70 -4.02
N LEU A 112 -10.65 -11.76 -2.93
CA LEU A 112 -9.90 -10.62 -2.40
C LEU A 112 -8.41 -10.89 -2.51
N ILE A 113 -7.68 -9.90 -3.04
CA ILE A 113 -6.24 -9.94 -3.21
C ILE A 113 -5.61 -8.78 -2.43
N ARG A 114 -4.58 -9.08 -1.66
CA ARG A 114 -3.78 -8.07 -0.96
C ARG A 114 -2.31 -8.41 -1.03
N TYR A 115 -1.50 -7.44 -1.42
CA TYR A 115 -0.05 -7.60 -1.45
C TYR A 115 0.57 -7.01 -0.20
N GLU A 116 1.41 -7.81 0.47
CA GLU A 116 1.99 -7.46 1.76
C GLU A 116 3.51 -7.60 1.73
N TYR A 117 4.19 -6.49 1.98
CA TYR A 117 5.64 -6.53 2.13
C TYR A 117 6.01 -7.07 3.51
N SER A 118 6.88 -8.07 3.54
CA SER A 118 7.45 -8.61 4.77
C SER A 118 8.96 -8.52 4.71
N PHE A 119 9.59 -8.17 5.84
CA PHE A 119 11.04 -8.14 5.96
C PHE A 119 11.59 -9.53 6.29
N GLY A 120 12.77 -9.86 5.78
CA GLY A 120 13.39 -11.17 5.99
C GLY A 120 14.81 -11.27 5.45
N LYS A 121 15.23 -12.49 5.10
CA LYS A 121 16.39 -12.70 4.25
C LYS A 121 16.01 -12.34 2.80
N PRO A 122 16.92 -11.76 2.01
CA PRO A 122 16.66 -11.50 0.59
C PRO A 122 16.09 -12.75 -0.08
N SER A 123 14.90 -12.60 -0.68
CA SER A 123 14.21 -13.72 -1.32
C SER A 123 14.91 -14.19 -2.60
N GLY A 124 15.65 -13.32 -3.28
CA GLY A 124 16.23 -13.60 -4.59
C GLY A 124 15.22 -13.57 -5.74
N HIS A 125 13.95 -13.28 -5.45
CA HIS A 125 12.85 -13.22 -6.41
C HIS A 125 12.42 -11.78 -6.67
N SER A 126 11.98 -11.47 -7.88
CA SER A 126 11.45 -10.14 -8.18
C SER A 126 9.98 -10.01 -7.78
N PRO A 127 9.50 -8.84 -7.29
CA PRO A 127 8.07 -8.61 -7.07
C PRO A 127 7.21 -8.81 -8.33
N ALA A 128 7.82 -8.69 -9.52
CA ALA A 128 7.16 -8.94 -10.79
C ALA A 128 6.77 -10.41 -10.98
N GLU A 129 7.55 -11.37 -10.46
CA GLU A 129 7.22 -12.79 -10.54
C GLU A 129 5.89 -13.09 -9.81
N LEU A 130 5.72 -12.53 -8.61
CA LEU A 130 4.51 -12.71 -7.81
C LEU A 130 3.26 -12.06 -8.46
N THR A 131 3.42 -10.89 -9.07
CA THR A 131 2.32 -10.23 -9.80
C THR A 131 2.00 -10.94 -11.11
N ALA A 132 3.00 -11.45 -11.82
CA ALA A 132 2.82 -12.21 -13.05
C ALA A 132 2.12 -13.56 -12.82
N ALA A 133 2.34 -14.23 -11.68
CA ALA A 133 1.69 -15.49 -11.36
C ALA A 133 0.16 -15.39 -11.34
N VAL A 134 -0.53 -16.39 -11.90
CA VAL A 134 -2.00 -16.48 -11.87
C VAL A 134 -2.43 -17.05 -10.53
N LYS A 135 -3.17 -16.25 -9.75
CA LYS A 135 -3.53 -16.59 -8.37
C LYS A 135 -4.96 -17.10 -8.22
N THR A 136 -5.85 -16.70 -9.12
CA THR A 136 -7.27 -17.06 -9.16
C THR A 136 -7.80 -16.89 -10.59
N GLU A 137 -9.07 -17.22 -10.82
CA GLU A 137 -9.75 -17.11 -12.12
C GLU A 137 -9.88 -15.66 -12.58
N LEU A 138 -10.43 -14.76 -11.74
CA LEU A 138 -10.50 -13.32 -12.02
C LEU A 138 -9.61 -12.56 -11.03
N GLU A 139 -8.63 -11.81 -11.52
CA GLU A 139 -7.73 -11.02 -10.67
C GLU A 139 -7.51 -9.60 -11.18
N VAL A 140 -7.52 -8.65 -10.23
CA VAL A 140 -6.98 -7.31 -10.40
C VAL A 140 -5.57 -7.31 -9.81
N VAL A 141 -4.58 -6.88 -10.60
CA VAL A 141 -3.16 -6.93 -10.26
C VAL A 141 -2.55 -5.52 -10.38
N PRO A 142 -1.70 -5.08 -9.43
CA PRO A 142 -0.96 -3.84 -9.56
C PRO A 142 0.01 -3.89 -10.74
N ASP A 143 0.08 -2.81 -11.51
CA ASP A 143 0.94 -2.76 -12.69
C ASP A 143 1.63 -1.40 -12.86
N PRO A 144 2.83 -1.21 -12.27
CA PRO A 144 3.58 -2.16 -11.45
C PRO A 144 3.06 -2.24 -10.00
N ILE A 145 3.47 -3.26 -9.26
CA ILE A 145 3.41 -3.23 -7.79
C ILE A 145 4.36 -2.15 -7.25
N PRO A 146 3.97 -1.37 -6.21
CA PRO A 146 4.86 -0.36 -5.63
C PRO A 146 6.20 -0.97 -5.20
N ARG A 147 7.32 -0.36 -5.56
CA ARG A 147 8.68 -0.83 -5.20
C ARG A 147 9.41 0.20 -4.35
N GLU A 148 10.44 -0.23 -3.62
CA GLU A 148 11.35 0.67 -2.89
C GLU A 148 10.61 1.65 -1.96
N HIS A 149 10.69 2.96 -2.25
CA HIS A 149 10.04 4.05 -1.53
C HIS A 149 8.70 4.47 -2.15
N TYR A 150 8.25 3.82 -3.23
CA TYR A 150 6.95 4.09 -3.84
C TYR A 150 5.84 3.42 -3.05
N ARG A 151 4.75 4.15 -2.85
CA ARG A 151 3.50 3.65 -2.29
C ARG A 151 2.35 4.26 -3.10
N TYR A 152 1.14 3.75 -2.93
CA TYR A 152 -0.04 4.42 -3.48
C TYR A 152 -0.23 5.77 -2.78
N MET A 153 0.19 6.85 -3.43
CA MET A 153 0.05 8.22 -2.92
C MET A 153 -1.16 8.88 -3.59
N ALA A 154 -1.88 9.71 -2.85
CA ALA A 154 -2.89 10.59 -3.41
C ALA A 154 -2.29 11.44 -4.54
N ALA A 155 -3.14 11.85 -5.49
CA ALA A 155 -2.78 12.63 -6.68
C ALA A 155 -1.87 11.93 -7.71
N ASP A 156 -1.20 10.83 -7.36
CA ASP A 156 -0.42 10.00 -8.28
C ASP A 156 -1.30 9.19 -9.22
N ARG A 157 -0.70 8.75 -10.34
CA ARG A 157 -1.33 7.83 -11.28
C ARG A 157 -0.84 6.41 -11.05
N TRP A 158 -1.78 5.48 -10.90
CA TRP A 158 -1.51 4.06 -10.76
C TRP A 158 -2.31 3.26 -11.76
N SER A 159 -1.68 2.21 -12.30
CA SER A 159 -2.32 1.31 -13.24
C SER A 159 -2.52 -0.07 -12.65
N PHE A 160 -3.57 -0.73 -13.12
CA PHE A 160 -3.96 -2.06 -12.71
C PHE A 160 -4.26 -2.89 -13.95
N LEU A 161 -3.90 -4.16 -13.91
CA LEU A 161 -4.19 -5.15 -14.94
C LEU A 161 -5.31 -6.05 -14.44
N VAL A 162 -6.38 -6.18 -15.22
CA VAL A 162 -7.45 -7.15 -14.99
C VAL A 162 -7.19 -8.37 -15.87
N ARG A 163 -7.18 -9.55 -15.27
CA ARG A 163 -7.03 -10.82 -15.98
C ARG A 163 -8.15 -11.78 -15.64
N TYR A 164 -8.60 -12.51 -16.64
CA TYR A 164 -9.47 -13.67 -16.48
C TYR A 164 -8.75 -14.92 -17.02
N GLN A 165 -8.64 -15.95 -16.20
CA GLN A 165 -7.87 -17.18 -16.46
C GLN A 165 -6.45 -16.90 -16.96
N GLY A 166 -5.81 -15.87 -16.39
CA GLY A 166 -4.46 -15.43 -16.74
C GLY A 166 -4.34 -14.61 -18.04
N GLN A 167 -5.42 -14.43 -18.80
CA GLN A 167 -5.44 -13.59 -20.00
C GLN A 167 -5.93 -12.17 -19.68
N PRO A 168 -5.38 -11.12 -20.31
CA PRO A 168 -5.89 -9.77 -20.14
C PRO A 168 -7.37 -9.65 -20.52
N LEU A 169 -8.16 -9.01 -19.65
CA LEU A 169 -9.59 -8.84 -19.84
C LEU A 169 -9.92 -7.39 -20.23
N ALA A 170 -10.19 -7.17 -21.52
CA ALA A 170 -10.49 -5.86 -22.08
C ALA A 170 -11.97 -5.47 -21.96
N GLY A 171 -12.26 -4.17 -21.92
CA GLY A 171 -13.64 -3.68 -21.88
C GLY A 171 -14.36 -3.92 -20.56
N THR A 172 -13.63 -4.22 -19.50
CA THR A 172 -14.16 -4.53 -18.17
C THR A 172 -14.33 -3.25 -17.34
N PRO A 173 -15.52 -2.98 -16.79
CA PRO A 173 -15.69 -1.91 -15.80
C PRO A 173 -14.87 -2.20 -14.54
N VAL A 174 -14.15 -1.18 -14.08
CA VAL A 174 -13.34 -1.22 -12.86
C VAL A 174 -13.72 -0.03 -11.99
N LEU A 175 -14.00 -0.31 -10.71
CA LEU A 175 -14.29 0.68 -9.68
C LEU A 175 -13.08 0.78 -8.75
N LEU A 176 -12.52 1.98 -8.62
CA LEU A 176 -11.63 2.32 -7.52
C LEU A 176 -12.45 3.04 -6.44
N ALA A 177 -12.33 2.60 -5.19
CA ALA A 177 -12.89 3.28 -4.04
C ALA A 177 -11.84 3.49 -2.95
N THR A 178 -12.01 4.53 -2.14
CA THR A 178 -11.18 4.76 -0.95
C THR A 178 -12.03 4.61 0.32
N SER A 179 -11.37 4.29 1.43
CA SER A 179 -12.01 4.28 2.75
C SER A 179 -12.49 5.67 3.20
N GLN A 180 -12.03 6.74 2.53
CA GLN A 180 -12.50 8.12 2.73
C GLN A 180 -13.73 8.48 1.88
N GLY A 181 -14.19 7.56 1.02
CA GLY A 181 -15.47 7.68 0.32
C GLY A 181 -15.39 8.11 -1.14
N SER A 182 -14.19 8.43 -1.66
CA SER A 182 -14.04 8.71 -3.10
C SER A 182 -14.29 7.46 -3.93
N ARG A 183 -14.86 7.66 -5.12
CA ARG A 183 -15.15 6.60 -6.10
C ARG A 183 -14.78 7.07 -7.49
N LEU A 184 -14.05 6.24 -8.22
CA LEU A 184 -13.65 6.48 -9.61
C LEU A 184 -13.97 5.24 -10.44
N GLU A 185 -14.60 5.43 -11.59
CA GLU A 185 -14.92 4.36 -12.52
C GLU A 185 -14.12 4.52 -13.81
N ALA A 186 -13.64 3.40 -14.34
CA ALA A 186 -12.98 3.35 -15.64
C ALA A 186 -13.21 1.97 -16.28
N VAL A 187 -12.78 1.83 -17.53
CA VAL A 187 -12.90 0.57 -18.29
C VAL A 187 -11.51 0.14 -18.76
N THR A 188 -11.22 -1.15 -18.71
CA THR A 188 -9.93 -1.68 -19.17
C THR A 188 -9.74 -1.52 -20.68
N ASP A 189 -8.52 -1.24 -21.09
CA ASP A 189 -8.11 -1.17 -22.49
C ASP A 189 -7.94 -2.56 -23.12
N ALA A 190 -7.48 -2.61 -24.37
CA ALA A 190 -7.25 -3.87 -25.11
C ALA A 190 -6.18 -4.77 -24.47
N ALA A 191 -5.30 -4.21 -23.64
CA ALA A 191 -4.30 -4.94 -22.87
C ALA A 191 -4.78 -5.29 -21.45
N GLY A 192 -6.07 -5.13 -21.16
CA GLY A 192 -6.68 -5.39 -19.85
C GLY A 192 -6.27 -4.37 -18.78
N ARG A 193 -5.68 -3.23 -19.16
CA ARG A 193 -5.15 -2.25 -18.21
C ARG A 193 -6.12 -1.11 -17.98
N VAL A 194 -6.12 -0.58 -16.76
CA VAL A 194 -6.81 0.64 -16.39
C VAL A 194 -5.89 1.52 -15.55
N THR A 195 -5.94 2.83 -15.74
CA THR A 195 -5.15 3.80 -14.98
C THR A 195 -6.07 4.77 -14.26
N PHE A 196 -5.87 4.91 -12.95
CA PHE A 196 -6.54 5.91 -12.14
C PHE A 196 -5.56 6.97 -11.69
N ARG A 197 -6.02 8.22 -11.60
CA ARG A 197 -5.38 9.22 -10.73
C ARG A 197 -6.01 9.07 -9.35
N LEU A 198 -5.23 8.69 -8.35
CA LEU A 198 -5.76 8.47 -7.01
C LEU A 198 -6.31 9.79 -6.44
N PRO A 199 -7.48 9.75 -5.78
CA PRO A 199 -8.08 10.95 -5.20
C PRO A 199 -7.20 11.47 -4.06
N ASP A 200 -7.22 12.78 -3.87
CA ASP A 200 -6.61 13.45 -2.73
C ASP A 200 -7.72 13.85 -1.76
N ASP A 201 -8.14 12.87 -0.96
CA ASP A 201 -9.37 12.90 -0.15
C ASP A 201 -9.12 12.67 1.35
N PHE A 202 -7.89 12.93 1.80
CA PHE A 202 -7.56 12.90 3.21
C PHE A 202 -8.18 14.13 3.91
N PRO A 203 -9.07 13.95 4.91
CA PRO A 203 -9.84 15.05 5.51
C PRO A 203 -8.98 15.97 6.37
N GLU A 204 -7.95 15.43 7.01
CA GLU A 204 -6.98 16.16 7.83
C GLU A 204 -5.58 15.74 7.40
N VAL A 205 -4.84 16.66 6.79
CA VAL A 205 -3.40 16.48 6.57
C VAL A 205 -2.69 17.43 7.51
N GLU A 206 -2.02 16.90 8.54
CA GLU A 206 -1.25 17.73 9.46
C GLU A 206 -0.06 18.35 8.70
N ALA A 207 -0.17 19.64 8.37
CA ALA A 207 0.91 20.37 7.71
C ALA A 207 2.20 20.27 8.55
N GLY A 208 3.28 19.76 7.93
CA GLY A 208 4.58 19.59 8.58
C GLY A 208 4.80 18.27 9.32
N ARG A 209 3.87 17.30 9.27
CA ARG A 209 4.13 15.93 9.74
C ARG A 209 3.95 14.90 8.62
N GLU A 210 4.97 14.05 8.47
CA GLU A 210 4.98 12.93 7.50
C GLU A 210 4.01 11.80 7.89
N ASN A 211 3.69 11.66 9.19
CA ASN A 211 3.03 10.48 9.74
C ASN A 211 1.49 10.55 9.69
N ASN A 212 0.93 10.79 8.50
CA ASN A 212 -0.51 10.61 8.30
C ASN A 212 -0.84 9.12 8.27
N THR A 213 -1.89 8.71 9.00
CA THR A 213 -2.35 7.33 8.98
C THR A 213 -2.78 6.95 7.56
N PRO A 214 -2.27 5.84 6.99
CA PRO A 214 -2.70 5.40 5.67
C PRO A 214 -4.19 5.06 5.70
N ALA A 215 -4.89 5.44 4.64
CA ALA A 215 -6.24 5.00 4.38
C ALA A 215 -6.20 3.74 3.48
N GLU A 216 -7.34 3.11 3.19
CA GLU A 216 -7.40 1.91 2.33
C GLU A 216 -8.01 2.25 0.98
N LEU A 217 -7.41 1.75 -0.10
CA LEU A 217 -8.00 1.75 -1.43
C LEU A 217 -8.47 0.34 -1.76
N SER A 218 -9.54 0.25 -2.55
CA SER A 218 -9.99 -0.97 -3.20
C SER A 218 -10.14 -0.75 -4.70
N VAL A 219 -9.76 -1.76 -5.49
CA VAL A 219 -9.98 -1.81 -6.94
C VAL A 219 -10.76 -3.06 -7.26
N THR A 220 -11.99 -2.87 -7.71
CA THR A 220 -12.97 -3.93 -7.94
C THR A 220 -13.22 -4.09 -9.43
N ALA A 221 -13.21 -5.33 -9.91
CA ALA A 221 -13.68 -5.71 -11.23
C ALA A 221 -14.62 -6.90 -11.13
N SER A 222 -15.56 -7.02 -12.06
CA SER A 222 -16.38 -8.21 -12.21
C SER A 222 -16.37 -8.74 -13.63
N HIS A 223 -16.62 -10.03 -13.76
CA HIS A 223 -16.74 -10.73 -15.04
C HIS A 223 -17.82 -11.80 -14.93
N ARG A 224 -18.59 -12.01 -15.99
CA ARG A 224 -19.63 -13.03 -16.02
C ARG A 224 -19.40 -13.96 -17.20
N GLU A 225 -19.30 -15.25 -16.92
CA GLU A 225 -19.14 -16.30 -17.92
C GLU A 225 -19.95 -17.53 -17.49
N ASP A 226 -20.61 -18.20 -18.43
CA ASP A 226 -21.39 -19.43 -18.20
C ASP A 226 -22.42 -19.37 -17.05
N GLY A 227 -22.97 -18.17 -16.82
CA GLY A 227 -23.96 -17.93 -15.76
C GLY A 227 -23.38 -17.72 -14.36
N LEU A 228 -22.06 -17.82 -14.20
CA LEU A 228 -21.30 -17.55 -12.98
C LEU A 228 -20.78 -16.11 -12.98
N GLU A 229 -20.95 -15.42 -11.85
CA GLU A 229 -20.37 -14.10 -11.63
C GLU A 229 -19.05 -14.23 -10.86
N PHE A 230 -17.99 -13.61 -11.38
CA PHE A 230 -16.70 -13.51 -10.71
C PHE A 230 -16.53 -12.05 -10.29
N VAL A 231 -16.24 -11.84 -9.01
CA VAL A 231 -15.92 -10.53 -8.46
C VAL A 231 -14.55 -10.60 -7.84
N THR A 232 -13.67 -9.66 -8.18
CA THR A 232 -12.34 -9.58 -7.60
C THR A 232 -12.10 -8.19 -7.04
N VAL A 233 -11.51 -8.13 -5.85
CA VAL A 233 -11.17 -6.89 -5.15
C VAL A 233 -9.71 -6.92 -4.75
N LEU A 234 -8.93 -6.01 -5.31
CA LEU A 234 -7.60 -5.71 -4.80
C LEU A 234 -7.71 -4.66 -3.70
N THR A 235 -7.13 -4.90 -2.51
CA THR A 235 -7.02 -3.89 -1.45
C THR A 235 -5.56 -3.52 -1.20
N ALA A 236 -5.31 -2.27 -0.84
CA ALA A 236 -3.98 -1.79 -0.49
C ALA A 236 -4.04 -0.52 0.37
N PRO A 237 -3.03 -0.27 1.22
CA PRO A 237 -2.91 1.02 1.89
C PRO A 237 -2.60 2.11 0.86
N TYR A 238 -3.21 3.28 1.03
CA TYR A 238 -2.89 4.50 0.29
C TYR A 238 -2.61 5.66 1.25
N HIS A 239 -1.82 6.61 0.78
CA HIS A 239 -1.18 7.64 1.60
C HIS A 239 -1.47 9.03 1.06
N ALA A 240 -1.46 10.03 1.93
CA ALA A 240 -1.62 11.43 1.54
C ALA A 240 -0.46 11.90 0.63
N ASP A 241 -0.72 12.91 -0.20
CA ASP A 241 0.30 13.49 -1.09
C ASP A 241 1.37 14.23 -0.25
N PRO A 242 2.67 13.92 -0.43
CA PRO A 242 3.75 14.64 0.26
C PRO A 242 3.73 16.16 0.04
N ALA A 243 3.12 16.66 -1.03
CA ALA A 243 2.95 18.09 -1.29
C ALA A 243 2.26 18.84 -0.14
N HIS A 244 1.48 18.13 0.70
CA HIS A 244 0.81 18.72 1.87
C HIS A 244 1.76 19.07 3.02
N TRP A 245 2.95 18.45 3.12
CA TRP A 245 3.91 18.74 4.20
C TRP A 245 5.34 19.04 3.73
N GLN A 246 5.70 18.72 2.49
CA GLN A 246 6.99 19.06 1.90
C GLN A 246 6.89 20.38 1.12
N SER A 247 7.26 21.49 1.75
CA SER A 247 7.30 22.79 1.06
C SER A 247 8.64 23.00 0.33
N PHE A 248 8.68 22.67 -0.96
CA PHE A 248 9.85 22.92 -1.84
C PHE A 248 10.33 24.39 -1.82
N PRO A 249 9.46 25.43 -1.85
CA PRO A 249 9.91 26.82 -1.79
C PRO A 249 10.63 27.19 -0.48
N THR A 250 10.16 26.65 0.64
CA THR A 250 10.79 26.86 1.95
C THR A 250 12.18 26.23 2.00
N GLY A 251 12.33 25.02 1.45
CA GLY A 251 13.63 24.36 1.32
C GLY A 251 14.63 25.18 0.49
N VAL A 252 14.19 25.71 -0.65
CA VAL A 252 15.02 26.58 -1.52
C VAL A 252 15.40 27.87 -0.81
N ALA A 253 14.46 28.50 -0.08
CA ALA A 253 14.73 29.73 0.66
C ALA A 253 15.78 29.52 1.77
N ILE A 254 15.68 28.43 2.53
CA ILE A 254 16.65 28.08 3.58
C ILE A 254 18.02 27.78 2.97
N ALA A 255 18.08 27.00 1.88
CA ALA A 255 19.32 26.70 1.19
C ALA A 255 19.98 27.97 0.64
N GLY A 256 19.20 28.87 0.04
CA GLY A 256 19.66 30.17 -0.44
C GLY A 256 20.22 31.04 0.68
N ALA A 257 19.53 31.12 1.83
CA ALA A 257 20.02 31.84 3.00
C ALA A 257 21.33 31.25 3.54
N GLY A 258 21.42 29.92 3.64
CA GLY A 258 22.62 29.21 4.07
C GLY A 258 23.82 29.47 3.14
N PHE A 259 23.59 29.48 1.82
CA PHE A 259 24.61 29.79 0.84
C PHE A 259 25.11 31.24 0.96
N LEU A 260 24.22 32.21 1.16
CA LEU A 260 24.59 33.61 1.35
C LEU A 260 25.42 33.82 2.62
N VAL A 261 25.00 33.22 3.74
CA VAL A 261 25.72 33.29 5.02
C VAL A 261 27.07 32.59 4.92
N GLY A 262 27.12 31.37 4.38
CA GLY A 262 28.35 30.60 4.19
C GLY A 262 29.33 31.31 3.26
N GLY A 263 28.82 31.91 2.17
CA GLY A 263 29.58 32.76 1.27
C GLY A 263 30.21 33.95 1.99
N LEU A 264 29.42 34.72 2.75
CA LEU A 264 29.90 35.89 3.49
C LEU A 264 31.01 35.52 4.50
N VAL A 265 30.86 34.42 5.23
CA VAL A 265 31.87 33.91 6.18
C VAL A 265 33.13 33.45 5.44
N GLY A 266 32.98 32.76 4.31
CA GLY A 266 34.10 32.30 3.48
C GLY A 266 34.90 33.47 2.88
N PHE A 267 34.23 34.51 2.39
CA PHE A 267 34.88 35.71 1.87
C PHE A 267 35.65 36.48 2.96
N ARG A 268 35.07 36.61 4.17
CA ARG A 268 35.76 37.24 5.32
C ARG A 268 37.02 36.48 5.73
N ARG A 269 36.94 35.15 5.86
CA ARG A 269 38.09 34.30 6.20
C ARG A 269 39.22 34.36 5.17
N ARG A 270 38.91 34.44 3.87
CA ARG A 270 39.92 34.59 2.82
C ARG A 270 40.64 35.95 2.89
N HIS A 271 39.92 37.01 3.24
CA HIS A 271 40.51 38.33 3.39
C HIS A 271 41.46 38.41 4.60
N ASP A 272 41.09 37.77 5.72
CA ASP A 272 41.92 37.73 6.93
C ASP A 272 43.17 36.84 6.77
N ASN A 273 43.06 35.70 6.07
CA ASN A 273 44.23 34.87 5.75
C ASN A 273 45.20 35.56 4.78
N LYS A 274 44.70 36.40 3.87
CA LYS A 274 45.56 37.20 2.96
C LYS A 274 46.35 38.28 3.70
N LYS A 275 45.83 38.80 4.81
CA LYS A 275 46.56 39.73 5.70
C LYS A 275 47.60 39.05 6.61
N ARG A 276 47.43 37.75 6.90
CA ARG A 276 48.35 36.97 7.75
C ARG A 276 49.50 36.32 6.99
N GLY A 277 49.40 36.15 5.68
CA GLY A 277 50.46 35.58 4.82
C GLY A 277 51.41 36.60 4.18
N SER A 278 51.32 37.88 4.53
CA SER A 278 52.18 38.96 4.01
C SER A 278 53.06 39.61 5.09
N ALA A 279 53.36 38.88 6.17
CA ALA A 279 54.28 39.29 7.22
C ALA A 279 55.53 38.43 7.19
#